data_AF-A0A5B0PWE0-F1
#
_entry.id   AF-A0A5B0PWE0-F1
#
_cell.length_a   1.000
_cell.length_b   1.000
_cell.length_c   1.000
_cell.angle_alpha   90.00
_cell.angle_beta   90.00
_cell.angle_gamma   90.00
#
_symmetry.space_group_name_H-M   'P 1'
#
loop_
_entity.id
_entity.type
_entity.pdbx_description
1 polymer ?
#
loop_
_entity_poly.entity_id
_entity_poly.type
_entity_poly.pdbx_seq_one_letter_code
_entity_poly.pdbx_strand_id
1 'polypeptide(L)'
;MKKTKESSKKLWTHAKETLNKEKLDKESAKLGVRDQINRTFCKKLFEFDAEKIDLLENEQELPDHMDQEIPQDIMDMEENEFSRMFNPFLELKGFDMVRDTPVEVLHVFLLGAAIESGLNVQHNCYRSACELTETDTETVERRKSTKKTQELTHNDTEHYIINIASLSSAALHRRISDLASRLIQPLEWIDTMHNGIRKWDAISEKKENALARKRNKLAASTSAVDPNLM
;
A
#
# COMPACT_ATOMS: atom_id res chain seq x y z
N MET A 1 -5.45 6.96 2.73
CA MET A 1 -5.21 5.51 2.62
C MET A 1 -6.36 4.57 3.00
N LYS A 2 -7.34 4.91 3.87
CA LYS A 2 -8.38 3.94 4.30
C LYS A 2 -9.07 3.23 3.12
N LYS A 3 -9.54 4.00 2.14
CA LYS A 3 -10.16 3.48 0.91
C LYS A 3 -9.23 2.57 0.11
N THR A 4 -7.98 2.97 -0.11
CA THR A 4 -6.96 2.18 -0.84
C THR A 4 -6.69 0.83 -0.16
N LYS A 5 -6.61 0.83 1.18
CA LYS A 5 -6.43 -0.39 1.97
C LYS A 5 -7.64 -1.32 1.86
N GLU A 6 -8.84 -0.78 1.95
CA GLU A 6 -10.09 -1.55 1.76
C GLU A 6 -10.16 -2.13 0.35
N SER A 7 -9.80 -1.36 -0.68
CA SER A 7 -9.72 -1.84 -2.06
C SER A 7 -8.71 -2.98 -2.23
N SER A 8 -7.51 -2.90 -1.62
CA SER A 8 -6.53 -3.99 -1.68
C SER A 8 -7.07 -5.28 -1.03
N LYS A 9 -7.75 -5.15 0.12
CA LYS A 9 -8.40 -6.29 0.78
C LYS A 9 -9.54 -6.89 -0.05
N LYS A 10 -10.34 -6.06 -0.73
CA LYS A 10 -11.38 -6.53 -1.65
C LYS A 10 -10.81 -7.32 -2.82
N LEU A 11 -9.63 -6.94 -3.33
CA LEU A 11 -8.96 -7.70 -4.39
C LEU A 11 -8.57 -9.11 -3.93
N TRP A 12 -8.13 -9.27 -2.68
CA TRP A 12 -7.87 -10.58 -2.11
C TRP A 12 -9.14 -11.44 -2.05
N THR A 13 -10.22 -10.90 -1.49
CA THR A 13 -11.51 -11.61 -1.43
C THR A 13 -12.01 -11.98 -2.83
N HIS A 14 -11.93 -11.06 -3.77
CA HIS A 14 -12.34 -11.29 -5.16
C HIS A 14 -11.48 -12.36 -5.86
N ALA A 15 -10.18 -12.40 -5.58
CA ALA A 15 -9.30 -13.45 -6.09
C ALA A 15 -9.71 -14.84 -5.59
N LYS A 16 -10.04 -14.96 -4.30
CA LYS A 16 -10.53 -16.22 -3.71
C LYS A 16 -11.85 -16.69 -4.32
N GLU A 17 -12.78 -15.78 -4.56
CA GLU A 17 -14.09 -16.12 -5.13
C GLU A 17 -14.03 -16.50 -6.61
N THR A 18 -13.11 -15.90 -7.36
CA THR A 18 -13.09 -16.03 -8.82
C THR A 18 -12.06 -17.00 -9.36
N LEU A 19 -10.98 -17.25 -8.61
CA LEU A 19 -9.83 -18.08 -8.97
C LEU A 19 -9.30 -17.78 -10.39
N ASN A 20 -9.43 -16.52 -10.84
CA ASN A 20 -9.15 -16.15 -12.23
C ASN A 20 -8.37 -14.85 -12.32
N LYS A 21 -7.22 -14.91 -12.97
CA LYS A 21 -6.30 -13.78 -13.16
C LYS A 21 -6.92 -12.62 -13.95
N GLU A 22 -7.66 -12.89 -15.02
CA GLU A 22 -8.26 -11.82 -15.84
C GLU A 22 -9.35 -11.06 -15.10
N LYS A 23 -10.17 -11.77 -14.31
CA LYS A 23 -11.19 -11.16 -13.45
C LYS A 23 -10.54 -10.27 -12.39
N LEU A 24 -9.48 -10.76 -11.75
CA LEU A 24 -8.67 -9.98 -10.82
C LEU A 24 -8.10 -8.71 -11.47
N ASP A 25 -7.56 -8.82 -12.69
CA ASP A 25 -6.98 -7.67 -13.40
C ASP A 25 -8.04 -6.62 -13.76
N LYS A 26 -9.24 -7.06 -14.19
CA LYS A 26 -10.38 -6.16 -14.44
C LYS A 26 -10.83 -5.45 -13.16
N GLU A 27 -10.93 -6.15 -12.05
CA GLU A 27 -11.35 -5.55 -10.78
C GLU A 27 -10.28 -4.61 -10.19
N SER A 28 -9.00 -4.99 -10.30
CA SER A 28 -7.85 -4.15 -9.95
C SER A 28 -7.85 -2.84 -10.74
N ALA A 29 -8.12 -2.89 -12.04
CA ALA A 29 -8.24 -1.71 -12.88
C ALA A 29 -9.40 -0.79 -12.44
N LYS A 30 -10.57 -1.36 -12.14
CA LYS A 30 -11.72 -0.57 -11.64
C LYS A 30 -11.45 0.10 -10.31
N LEU A 31 -10.78 -0.60 -9.39
CA LEU A 31 -10.46 -0.07 -8.06
C LEU A 31 -9.26 0.88 -8.08
N GLY A 32 -8.47 0.89 -9.16
CA GLY A 32 -7.26 1.69 -9.28
C GLY A 32 -6.14 1.26 -8.34
N VAL A 33 -6.18 0.03 -7.81
CA VAL A 33 -5.20 -0.49 -6.85
C VAL A 33 -4.47 -1.67 -7.46
N ARG A 34 -3.13 -1.61 -7.44
CA ARG A 34 -2.27 -2.67 -8.00
C ARG A 34 -1.21 -3.07 -6.97
N ASP A 35 -1.64 -3.74 -5.91
CA ASP A 35 -0.77 -4.25 -4.85
C ASP A 35 -0.03 -5.52 -5.31
N GLN A 36 1.24 -5.38 -5.70
CA GLN A 36 2.02 -6.49 -6.25
C GLN A 36 2.33 -7.59 -5.21
N ILE A 37 2.39 -7.24 -3.93
CA ILE A 37 2.57 -8.22 -2.85
C ILE A 37 1.31 -9.09 -2.78
N ASN A 38 0.14 -8.47 -2.68
CA ASN A 38 -1.13 -9.19 -2.68
C ASN A 38 -1.30 -10.08 -3.92
N ARG A 39 -0.96 -9.56 -5.10
CA ARG A 39 -1.03 -10.30 -6.37
C ARG A 39 -0.12 -11.52 -6.41
N THR A 40 1.00 -11.53 -5.67
CA THR A 40 1.88 -12.69 -5.58
C THR A 40 1.18 -13.84 -4.86
N PHE A 41 0.42 -13.54 -3.80
CA PHE A 41 -0.42 -14.52 -3.10
C PHE A 41 -1.60 -14.97 -3.95
N CYS A 42 -2.28 -14.05 -4.65
CA CYS A 42 -3.35 -14.43 -5.59
C CYS A 42 -2.82 -15.35 -6.70
N LYS A 43 -1.60 -15.10 -7.19
CA LYS A 43 -0.98 -15.94 -8.22
C LYS A 43 -0.75 -17.36 -7.72
N LYS A 44 -0.20 -17.54 -6.52
CA LYS A 44 -0.04 -18.86 -5.89
C LYS A 44 -1.37 -19.61 -5.80
N LEU A 45 -2.44 -18.89 -5.43
CA LEU A 45 -3.79 -19.46 -5.34
C LEU A 45 -4.27 -19.97 -6.72
N PHE A 46 -4.06 -19.20 -7.79
CA PHE A 46 -4.45 -19.61 -9.14
C PHE A 46 -3.59 -20.77 -9.67
N GLU A 47 -2.30 -20.80 -9.34
CA GLU A 47 -1.41 -21.91 -9.71
C GLU A 47 -1.83 -23.21 -9.02
N PHE A 48 -2.21 -23.14 -7.74
CA PHE A 48 -2.71 -24.29 -6.99
C PHE A 48 -4.04 -24.83 -7.54
N ASP A 49 -4.99 -23.96 -7.86
CA ASP A 49 -6.27 -24.37 -8.46
C ASP A 49 -6.06 -25.00 -9.85
N ALA A 50 -5.16 -24.42 -10.66
CA ALA A 50 -4.82 -24.97 -11.97
C ALA A 50 -4.15 -26.36 -11.87
N GLU A 51 -3.24 -26.56 -10.92
CA GLU A 51 -2.60 -27.86 -10.67
C GLU A 51 -3.62 -28.91 -10.22
N LYS A 52 -4.55 -28.53 -9.34
CA LYS A 52 -5.64 -29.41 -8.92
C LYS A 52 -6.54 -29.83 -10.08
N ILE A 53 -6.91 -28.90 -10.97
CA ILE A 53 -7.69 -29.21 -12.16
C ILE A 53 -6.93 -30.15 -13.10
N ASP A 54 -5.64 -29.90 -13.34
CA ASP A 54 -4.80 -30.74 -14.22
C ASP A 54 -4.66 -32.18 -13.69
N LEU A 55 -4.49 -32.37 -12.38
CA LEU A 55 -4.44 -33.70 -11.77
C LEU A 55 -5.75 -34.47 -11.94
N LEU A 56 -6.89 -33.77 -11.77
CA LEU A 56 -8.22 -34.36 -11.95
C LEU A 56 -8.50 -34.71 -13.42
N GLU A 57 -8.09 -33.86 -14.37
CA GLU A 57 -8.24 -34.12 -15.81
C GLU A 57 -7.38 -35.31 -16.28
N ASN A 58 -6.22 -35.52 -15.65
CA ASN A 58 -5.32 -36.63 -15.95
C ASN A 58 -5.61 -37.92 -15.12
N GLU A 59 -6.74 -37.96 -14.40
CA GLU A 59 -7.17 -39.08 -13.54
C GLU A 59 -6.12 -39.51 -12.48
N GLN A 60 -5.30 -38.58 -12.00
CA GLN A 60 -4.30 -38.84 -10.96
C GLN A 60 -4.90 -38.73 -9.56
N GLU A 61 -4.36 -39.49 -8.60
CA GLU A 61 -4.74 -39.33 -7.20
C GLU A 61 -4.29 -37.96 -6.68
N LEU A 62 -5.23 -37.24 -6.06
CA LEU A 62 -4.95 -35.94 -5.47
C LEU A 62 -4.03 -36.13 -4.25
N PRO A 63 -2.93 -35.38 -4.12
CA PRO A 63 -2.12 -35.37 -2.91
C PRO A 63 -2.93 -34.90 -1.69
N ASP A 64 -2.68 -35.47 -0.50
CA ASP A 64 -3.38 -35.11 0.76
C ASP A 64 -3.41 -33.60 1.07
N HIS A 65 -2.36 -32.87 0.66
CA HIS A 65 -2.26 -31.42 0.88
C HIS A 65 -3.11 -30.59 -0.09
N MET A 66 -3.72 -31.21 -1.10
CA MET A 66 -4.61 -30.60 -2.09
C MET A 66 -6.10 -30.87 -1.85
N ASP A 67 -6.44 -31.59 -0.78
CA ASP A 67 -7.83 -31.78 -0.36
C ASP A 67 -8.54 -30.45 -0.05
N GLN A 68 -7.76 -29.44 0.36
CA GLN A 68 -8.26 -28.11 0.68
C GLN A 68 -8.54 -27.26 -0.59
N GLU A 69 -9.41 -26.25 -0.45
CA GLU A 69 -9.69 -25.28 -1.52
C GLU A 69 -8.58 -24.23 -1.67
N ILE A 70 -7.79 -24.01 -0.61
CA ILE A 70 -6.74 -22.99 -0.54
C ILE A 70 -5.48 -23.65 0.03
N PRO A 71 -4.27 -23.27 -0.44
CA PRO A 71 -3.03 -23.72 0.17
C PRO A 71 -2.96 -23.44 1.68
N GLN A 72 -2.55 -24.44 2.47
CA GLN A 72 -2.44 -24.32 3.93
C GLN A 72 -1.52 -23.16 4.36
N ASP A 73 -0.42 -22.89 3.64
CA ASP A 73 0.49 -21.77 3.93
C ASP A 73 -0.20 -20.41 3.79
N ILE A 74 -1.12 -20.29 2.83
CA ILE A 74 -1.93 -19.09 2.62
C ILE A 74 -3.01 -18.99 3.71
N MET A 75 -3.64 -20.10 4.10
CA MET A 75 -4.64 -20.13 5.18
C MET A 75 -4.01 -19.71 6.51
N ASP A 76 -2.87 -20.30 6.87
CA ASP A 76 -2.13 -19.98 8.10
C ASP A 76 -1.70 -18.51 8.12
N MET A 77 -1.30 -17.97 6.97
CA MET A 77 -0.92 -16.56 6.84
C MET A 77 -2.13 -15.64 6.93
N GLU A 78 -3.29 -16.02 6.38
CA GLU A 78 -4.52 -15.25 6.51
C GLU A 78 -5.00 -15.18 7.96
N GLU A 79 -4.87 -16.28 8.72
CA GLU A 79 -5.26 -16.34 10.13
C GLU A 79 -4.28 -15.57 11.04
N ASN A 80 -2.98 -15.80 10.88
CA ASN A 80 -1.98 -15.34 11.85
C ASN A 80 -1.27 -14.05 11.44
N GLU A 81 -1.14 -13.79 10.13
CA GLU A 81 -0.27 -12.74 9.59
C GLU A 81 -0.91 -11.95 8.43
N PHE A 82 -2.23 -11.73 8.45
CA PHE A 82 -2.99 -11.15 7.32
C PHE A 82 -2.37 -9.87 6.73
N SER A 83 -1.78 -9.01 7.56
CA SER A 83 -1.12 -7.78 7.12
C SER A 83 0.07 -8.01 6.19
N ARG A 84 0.75 -9.17 6.27
CA ARG A 84 1.90 -9.52 5.40
C ARG A 84 1.47 -9.85 3.97
N MET A 85 0.19 -10.17 3.77
CA MET A 85 -0.39 -10.43 2.46
C MET A 85 -0.58 -9.15 1.62
N PHE A 86 -0.30 -7.98 2.20
CA PHE A 86 -0.50 -6.68 1.57
C PHE A 86 0.77 -5.84 1.66
N ASN A 87 0.86 -4.83 0.79
CA ASN A 87 1.99 -3.93 0.83
C ASN A 87 2.03 -3.11 2.15
N PRO A 88 3.15 -3.15 2.91
CA PRO A 88 3.30 -2.38 4.15
C PRO A 88 3.10 -0.88 3.98
N PHE A 89 3.33 -0.35 2.77
CA PHE A 89 3.10 1.07 2.50
C PHE A 89 1.64 1.48 2.65
N LEU A 90 0.67 0.55 2.63
CA LEU A 90 -0.74 0.82 2.95
C LEU A 90 -0.97 1.27 4.40
N GLU A 91 0.01 1.13 5.29
CA GLU A 91 -0.07 1.60 6.68
C GLU A 91 0.54 3.00 6.88
N LEU A 92 1.12 3.61 5.84
CA LEU A 92 1.66 4.97 5.92
C LEU A 92 0.57 5.98 6.29
N LYS A 93 0.87 6.82 7.28
CA LYS A 93 -0.01 7.91 7.71
C LYS A 93 0.31 9.17 6.91
N GLY A 94 -0.74 9.85 6.44
CA GLY A 94 -0.61 11.16 5.77
C GLY A 94 -0.23 11.11 4.29
N PHE A 95 -0.03 9.93 3.71
CA PHE A 95 0.28 9.75 2.29
C PHE A 95 -0.59 8.63 1.72
N ASP A 96 -1.19 8.83 0.56
CA ASP A 96 -2.00 7.85 -0.16
C ASP A 96 -1.47 7.66 -1.58
N MET A 97 -0.73 6.59 -1.80
CA MET A 97 0.06 6.41 -3.01
C MET A 97 -0.76 6.35 -4.29
N VAL A 98 -1.98 5.82 -4.20
CA VAL A 98 -2.88 5.71 -5.35
C VAL A 98 -3.51 7.06 -5.67
N ARG A 99 -3.78 7.88 -4.64
CA ARG A 99 -4.46 9.17 -4.80
C ARG A 99 -3.48 10.34 -5.01
N ASP A 100 -2.39 10.36 -4.27
CA ASP A 100 -1.43 11.46 -4.18
C ASP A 100 -0.32 11.33 -5.23
N THR A 101 -0.07 10.12 -5.72
CA THR A 101 0.84 9.84 -6.85
C THR A 101 0.16 8.91 -7.86
N PRO A 102 -0.98 9.30 -8.46
CA PRO A 102 -1.65 8.47 -9.44
C PRO A 102 -0.68 8.22 -10.60
N VAL A 103 -0.38 6.95 -10.86
CA VAL A 103 0.37 6.59 -12.06
C VAL A 103 -0.63 6.59 -13.18
N GLU A 104 -0.57 7.58 -14.08
CA GLU A 104 -1.22 7.39 -15.37
C GLU A 104 -0.57 6.16 -16.00
N VAL A 105 -1.39 5.22 -16.48
CA VAL A 105 -0.89 4.11 -17.29
C VAL A 105 -0.37 4.76 -18.56
N LEU A 106 0.91 5.14 -18.56
CA LEU A 106 1.59 5.53 -19.77
C LEU A 106 1.47 4.30 -20.68
N HIS A 107 0.76 4.47 -21.79
CA HIS A 107 0.66 3.47 -22.84
C HIS A 107 2.07 3.30 -23.43
N VAL A 108 2.88 2.47 -22.79
CA VAL A 108 4.12 1.99 -23.37
C VAL A 108 3.71 1.09 -24.52
N PHE A 109 3.81 1.61 -25.74
CA PHE A 109 3.78 0.80 -26.96
C PHE A 109 4.95 -0.20 -26.86
N LEU A 110 4.62 -1.43 -26.50
CA LEU A 110 5.55 -2.49 -26.19
C LEU A 110 6.06 -3.14 -27.49
N LEU A 111 7.26 -2.73 -27.92
CA LEU A 111 8.06 -3.46 -28.90
C LEU A 111 8.83 -4.58 -28.20
N GLY A 112 8.28 -5.81 -28.23
CA GLY A 112 9.03 -7.08 -28.20
C GLY A 112 9.86 -7.49 -26.97
N ALA A 113 10.06 -6.65 -25.95
CA ALA A 113 10.83 -7.00 -24.75
C ALA A 113 9.94 -7.45 -23.58
N ALA A 114 10.37 -8.47 -22.84
CA ALA A 114 9.74 -8.90 -21.59
C ALA A 114 9.92 -7.81 -20.51
N ILE A 115 8.91 -6.95 -20.33
CA ILE A 115 8.91 -5.97 -19.25
C ILE A 115 8.60 -6.67 -17.92
N GLU A 116 9.58 -6.68 -17.01
CA GLU A 116 9.39 -7.15 -15.64
C GLU A 116 8.57 -6.17 -14.80
N SER A 117 8.76 -4.86 -14.98
CA SER A 117 8.00 -3.86 -14.24
C SER A 117 8.08 -2.43 -14.77
N GLY A 118 7.12 -1.59 -14.35
CA GLY A 118 7.12 -0.15 -14.59
C GLY A 118 7.64 0.65 -13.39
N LEU A 119 8.44 1.69 -13.64
CA LEU A 119 8.85 2.67 -12.64
C LEU A 119 7.92 3.88 -12.70
N ASN A 120 7.43 4.33 -11.54
CA ASN A 120 6.80 5.64 -11.45
C ASN A 120 7.88 6.66 -11.14
N VAL A 121 8.16 7.52 -12.12
CA VAL A 121 9.15 8.59 -12.03
C VAL A 121 8.46 9.93 -12.31
N GLN A 122 8.78 10.94 -11.53
CA GLN A 122 8.30 12.31 -11.72
C GLN A 122 9.50 13.23 -11.92
N HIS A 123 9.44 14.14 -12.88
CA HIS A 123 10.53 15.10 -13.13
C HIS A 123 10.73 16.01 -11.91
N ASN A 124 11.97 16.20 -11.49
CA ASN A 124 12.32 17.07 -10.36
C ASN A 124 12.35 18.53 -10.80
N CYS A 125 11.17 19.08 -11.09
CA CYS A 125 11.01 20.42 -11.64
C CYS A 125 11.61 21.51 -10.76
N TYR A 126 11.63 21.30 -9.44
CA TYR A 126 12.26 22.22 -8.49
C TYR A 126 13.78 22.28 -8.68
N ARG A 127 14.45 21.12 -8.75
CA ARG A 127 15.91 21.06 -8.94
C ARG A 127 16.32 21.61 -10.31
N SER A 128 15.52 21.34 -11.33
CA SER A 128 15.73 21.77 -12.71
C SER A 128 15.29 23.22 -12.98
N ALA A 129 14.71 23.89 -11.97
CA ALA A 129 14.17 25.24 -12.08
C ALA A 129 13.15 25.42 -13.23
N CYS A 130 12.33 24.40 -13.51
CA CYS A 130 11.33 24.44 -14.59
C CYS A 130 10.34 25.58 -14.40
N GLU A 131 9.86 26.15 -15.51
CA GLU A 131 9.03 27.35 -15.51
C GLU A 131 7.65 27.09 -16.12
N LEU A 132 6.63 27.75 -15.58
CA LEU A 132 5.32 27.81 -16.21
C LEU A 132 5.34 28.87 -17.30
N THR A 133 5.20 28.46 -18.54
CA THR A 133 5.16 29.33 -19.72
C THR A 133 3.77 29.36 -20.32
N GLU A 134 3.33 30.52 -20.81
CA GLU A 134 2.10 30.63 -21.58
C GLU A 134 2.37 30.34 -23.06
N THR A 135 2.29 29.07 -23.44
CA THR A 135 2.75 28.58 -24.75
C THR A 135 1.65 28.25 -25.74
N ASP A 136 0.50 27.72 -25.32
CA ASP A 136 -0.48 27.20 -26.28
C ASP A 136 -1.72 28.11 -26.50
N THR A 137 -2.07 28.32 -27.77
CA THR A 137 -3.32 28.99 -28.18
C THR A 137 -4.31 27.92 -28.61
N GLU A 138 -5.27 27.60 -27.74
CA GLU A 138 -6.33 26.65 -28.08
C GLU A 138 -7.10 27.11 -29.34
N THR A 139 -7.35 26.16 -30.24
CA THR A 139 -8.19 26.40 -31.43
C THR A 139 -9.61 25.91 -31.12
N VAL A 140 -10.49 26.83 -30.74
CA VAL A 140 -11.92 26.54 -30.53
C VAL A 140 -12.68 26.93 -31.80
N GLU A 141 -13.43 25.98 -32.38
CA GLU A 141 -14.26 26.19 -33.58
C GLU A 141 -13.53 26.88 -34.77
N ARG A 142 -12.31 26.41 -35.10
CA ARG A 142 -11.47 26.95 -36.20
C ARG A 142 -11.05 28.42 -36.06
N ARG A 143 -11.15 29.02 -34.86
CA ARG A 143 -10.60 30.34 -34.55
C ARG A 143 -9.50 30.22 -33.49
N LYS A 144 -8.38 30.94 -33.69
CA LYS A 144 -7.33 31.06 -32.67
C LYS A 144 -7.87 31.83 -31.47
N SER A 145 -7.91 31.19 -30.30
CA SER A 145 -8.26 31.86 -29.04
C SER A 145 -7.14 32.79 -28.59
N THR A 146 -7.49 33.87 -27.89
CA THR A 146 -6.54 34.76 -27.19
C THR A 146 -6.16 34.26 -25.79
N LYS A 147 -6.85 33.24 -25.26
CA LYS A 147 -6.48 32.61 -24.00
C LYS A 147 -5.29 31.68 -24.23
N LYS A 148 -4.19 31.98 -23.56
CA LYS A 148 -3.03 31.09 -23.49
C LYS A 148 -3.18 30.18 -22.27
N THR A 149 -2.88 28.91 -22.45
CA THR A 149 -2.83 27.96 -21.34
C THR A 149 -1.43 27.98 -20.73
N GLN A 150 -1.36 27.96 -19.39
CA GLN A 150 -0.07 27.80 -18.71
C GLN A 150 0.38 26.35 -18.84
N GLU A 151 1.55 26.14 -19.43
CA GLU A 151 2.18 24.84 -19.55
C GLU A 151 3.52 24.84 -18.80
N LEU A 152 3.88 23.70 -18.22
CA LEU A 152 5.16 23.54 -17.56
C LEU A 152 6.24 23.21 -18.60
N THR A 153 7.19 24.13 -18.79
CA THR A 153 8.36 23.91 -19.62
C THR A 153 9.49 23.30 -18.80
N HIS A 154 9.92 22.10 -19.18
CA HIS A 154 11.02 21.38 -18.53
C HIS A 154 12.39 21.86 -19.05
N ASN A 155 13.28 22.24 -18.14
CA ASN A 155 14.62 22.74 -18.50
C ASN A 155 15.66 21.63 -18.75
N ASP A 156 15.42 20.43 -18.21
CA ASP A 156 16.27 19.27 -18.44
C ASP A 156 15.44 17.98 -18.49
N THR A 157 16.10 16.90 -18.88
CA THR A 157 15.56 15.53 -18.84
C THR A 157 16.50 14.59 -18.07
N GLU A 158 17.15 15.09 -17.02
CA GLU A 158 18.18 14.35 -16.27
C GLU A 158 17.80 14.08 -14.82
N HIS A 159 16.88 14.86 -14.24
CA HIS A 159 16.56 14.80 -12.82
C HIS A 159 15.14 14.31 -12.58
N TYR A 160 15.03 13.09 -12.03
CA TYR A 160 13.75 12.46 -11.71
C TYR A 160 13.72 11.98 -10.27
N ILE A 161 12.52 11.99 -9.69
CA ILE A 161 12.19 11.42 -8.39
C ILE A 161 11.48 10.10 -8.64
N ILE A 162 12.03 9.02 -8.08
CA ILE A 162 11.41 7.68 -8.15
C ILE A 162 10.46 7.51 -6.97
N ASN A 163 9.22 7.14 -7.24
CA ASN A 163 8.27 6.77 -6.19
C ASN A 163 8.55 5.34 -5.70
N ILE A 164 9.50 5.19 -4.79
CA ILE A 164 9.97 3.89 -4.26
C ILE A 164 8.89 3.05 -3.56
N ALA A 165 7.77 3.69 -3.22
CA ALA A 165 6.70 3.04 -2.50
C ALA A 165 5.54 2.61 -3.42
N SER A 166 5.66 2.84 -4.73
CA SER A 166 4.66 2.44 -5.72
C SER A 166 4.23 0.98 -5.54
N LEU A 167 2.91 0.77 -5.48
CA LEU A 167 2.34 -0.55 -5.21
C LEU A 167 2.65 -1.58 -6.31
N SER A 168 2.91 -1.12 -7.53
CA SER A 168 3.18 -1.98 -8.69
C SER A 168 4.54 -2.68 -8.63
N SER A 169 5.55 -2.09 -7.97
CA SER A 169 6.91 -2.65 -7.96
C SER A 169 7.85 -2.16 -6.86
N ALA A 170 7.33 -1.91 -5.67
CA ALA A 170 8.12 -1.43 -4.52
C ALA A 170 9.42 -2.22 -4.26
N ALA A 171 9.43 -3.55 -4.44
CA ALA A 171 10.62 -4.37 -4.24
C ALA A 171 11.71 -4.15 -5.30
N LEU A 172 11.32 -4.05 -6.57
CA LEU A 172 12.24 -3.76 -7.66
C LEU A 172 12.75 -2.32 -7.57
N HIS A 173 11.89 -1.37 -7.19
CA HIS A 173 12.28 0.03 -7.00
C HIS A 173 13.37 0.17 -5.94
N ARG A 174 13.25 -0.56 -4.82
CA ARG A 174 14.30 -0.62 -3.79
C ARG A 174 15.61 -1.20 -4.34
N ARG A 175 15.53 -2.27 -5.13
CA ARG A 175 16.71 -2.92 -5.73
C ARG A 175 17.40 -2.01 -6.76
N ILE A 176 16.66 -1.35 -7.64
CA ILE A 176 17.21 -0.51 -8.72
C ILE A 176 17.75 0.82 -8.19
N SER A 177 17.13 1.39 -7.17
CA SER A 177 17.55 2.70 -6.63
C SER A 177 18.87 2.63 -5.86
N ASP A 178 19.49 1.44 -5.76
CA ASP A 178 20.66 1.14 -4.91
C ASP A 178 20.53 1.74 -3.49
N LEU A 179 19.29 1.84 -3.03
CA LEU A 179 18.99 2.29 -1.69
C LEU A 179 19.43 1.15 -0.79
N ALA A 180 20.56 1.36 -0.11
CA ALA A 180 21.05 0.46 0.92
C ALA A 180 19.97 0.31 2.01
N SER A 181 19.02 -0.61 1.80
CA SER A 181 18.12 -1.07 2.83
C SER A 181 18.98 -1.90 3.76
N ARG A 182 19.54 -1.25 4.76
CA ARG A 182 20.31 -1.89 5.81
C ARG A 182 19.48 -3.05 6.35
N LEU A 183 19.97 -4.27 6.18
CA LEU A 183 19.34 -5.45 6.76
C LEU A 183 19.30 -5.23 8.28
N ILE A 184 18.10 -5.03 8.82
CA ILE A 184 17.88 -4.88 10.25
C ILE A 184 18.32 -6.19 10.89
N GLN A 185 19.39 -6.13 11.68
CA GLN A 185 19.94 -7.31 12.32
C GLN A 185 18.96 -7.82 13.39
N PRO A 186 18.94 -9.13 13.69
CA PRO A 186 18.06 -9.68 14.72
C PRO A 186 18.14 -8.96 16.06
N LEU A 187 19.33 -8.48 16.45
CA LEU A 187 19.52 -7.71 17.68
C LEU A 187 18.78 -6.37 17.65
N GLU A 188 18.71 -5.73 16.50
CA GLU A 188 18.04 -4.43 16.35
C GLU A 188 16.52 -4.57 16.36
N TRP A 189 16.01 -5.72 15.90
CA TRP A 189 14.62 -6.10 16.13
C TRP A 189 14.33 -6.21 17.63
N ILE A 190 15.20 -6.91 18.37
CA ILE A 190 15.09 -7.07 19.83
C ILE A 190 15.13 -5.71 20.53
N ASP A 191 16.09 -4.85 20.18
CA ASP A 191 16.20 -3.50 20.74
C ASP A 191 14.97 -2.65 20.44
N THR A 192 14.43 -2.75 19.23
CA THR A 192 13.21 -2.04 18.83
C THR A 192 12.01 -2.54 19.64
N MET A 193 11.87 -3.85 19.84
CA MET A 193 10.80 -4.43 20.66
C MET A 193 10.92 -3.97 22.12
N HIS A 194 12.11 -4.04 22.72
CA HIS A 194 12.34 -3.56 24.08
C HIS A 194 12.06 -2.05 24.22
N ASN A 195 12.47 -1.25 23.24
CA ASN A 195 12.16 0.18 23.20
C ASN A 195 10.65 0.44 23.10
N GLY A 196 9.96 -0.36 22.29
CA GLY A 196 8.50 -0.32 22.13
C GLY A 196 7.79 -0.62 23.46
N ILE A 197 8.15 -1.72 24.12
CA ILE A 197 7.61 -2.13 25.42
C ILE A 197 7.80 -1.03 26.46
N ARG A 198 9.03 -0.53 26.64
CA ARG A 198 9.31 0.56 27.60
C ARG A 198 8.46 1.80 27.37
N LYS A 199 8.27 2.20 26.10
CA LYS A 199 7.42 3.34 25.76
C LYS A 199 5.95 3.06 26.06
N TRP A 200 5.49 1.84 25.80
CA TRP A 200 4.12 1.43 26.09
C TRP A 200 3.83 1.44 27.58
N ASP A 201 4.72 0.87 28.39
CA ASP A 201 4.60 0.84 29.85
C ASP A 201 4.53 2.25 30.43
N ALA A 202 5.42 3.15 30.00
CA ALA A 202 5.41 4.54 30.44
C ALA A 202 4.10 5.28 30.07
N ILE A 203 3.46 4.91 28.95
CA ILE A 203 2.15 5.47 28.57
C ILE A 203 1.03 4.88 29.45
N SER A 204 1.07 3.58 29.72
CA SER A 204 0.12 2.89 30.59
C SER A 204 0.17 3.46 32.02
N GLU A 205 1.36 3.58 32.60
CA GLU A 205 1.56 4.18 33.93
C GLU A 205 1.04 5.62 33.99
N LYS A 206 1.29 6.43 32.94
CA LYS A 206 0.75 7.80 32.88
C LYS A 206 -0.77 7.81 32.87
N LYS A 207 -1.42 6.88 32.15
CA LYS A 207 -2.88 6.75 32.13
C LYS A 207 -3.43 6.31 33.48
N GLU A 208 -2.82 5.31 34.11
CA GLU A 208 -3.22 4.83 35.45
C GLU A 208 -3.11 5.93 36.49
N ASN A 209 -1.98 6.65 36.51
CA ASN A 209 -1.77 7.79 37.40
C ASN A 209 -2.78 8.92 37.17
N ALA A 210 -3.15 9.20 35.91
CA ALA A 210 -4.18 10.18 35.59
C ALA A 210 -5.57 9.74 36.09
N LEU A 211 -5.91 8.46 35.95
CA LEU A 211 -7.17 7.88 36.45
C LEU A 211 -7.23 7.91 37.98
N ALA A 212 -6.13 7.56 38.66
CA ALA A 212 -6.02 7.62 40.11
C ALA A 212 -6.20 9.06 40.63
N ARG A 213 -5.56 10.04 39.99
CA ARG A 213 -5.76 11.48 40.32
C ARG A 213 -7.21 11.91 40.14
N LYS A 214 -7.88 11.45 39.08
CA LYS A 214 -9.30 11.78 38.83
C LYS A 214 -10.21 11.15 39.89
N ARG A 215 -9.96 9.90 40.31
CA ARG A 215 -10.69 9.23 41.41
C ARG A 215 -10.52 9.98 42.73
N ASN A 216 -9.28 10.35 43.08
CA ASN A 216 -9.00 11.09 44.32
C ASN A 216 -9.64 12.48 44.34
N LYS A 217 -9.67 13.18 43.19
CA LYS A 217 -10.35 14.47 43.07
C LYS A 217 -11.88 14.34 43.23
N LEU A 218 -12.48 13.27 42.70
CA LEU A 218 -13.91 13.00 42.87
C LEU A 218 -14.24 12.69 44.34
N ALA A 219 -13.44 11.85 44.99
CA ALA A 219 -13.63 11.47 46.40
C ALA A 219 -13.52 12.69 47.33
N ALA A 220 -12.57 13.60 47.09
CA ALA A 220 -12.41 14.83 47.86
C ALA A 220 -13.58 15.83 47.64
N SER A 221 -14.23 15.79 46.48
CA SER A 221 -15.41 16.62 46.20
C SER A 221 -16.68 16.09 46.89
N THR A 222 -16.81 14.78 47.08
CA THR A 222 -17.96 14.16 47.77
C THR A 222 -17.88 14.22 49.29
N SER A 223 -16.71 14.51 49.86
CA SER A 223 -16.51 14.66 51.32
C SER A 223 -16.73 16.08 51.84
N ALA A 224 -16.96 17.07 50.97
CA ALA A 224 -17.30 18.43 51.38
C ALA A 224 -18.82 18.53 51.60
N VAL A 225 -19.27 18.26 52.83
CA VAL A 225 -20.64 18.58 53.25
C VAL A 225 -20.75 20.10 53.41
N ASP A 226 -21.73 20.72 52.74
CA ASP A 226 -22.04 22.15 52.86
C ASP A 226 -22.39 22.49 54.32
N PRO A 227 -21.62 23.37 55.00
CA PRO A 227 -21.88 23.73 56.39
C PRO A 227 -23.21 24.46 56.63
N ASN A 228 -23.90 24.93 55.59
CA ASN A 228 -25.18 25.64 55.70
C ASN A 228 -26.44 24.74 55.67
N LEU A 229 -26.29 23.43 55.88
CA LEU A 229 -27.41 22.48 55.90
C LEU A 229 -27.64 21.84 57.29
N MET A 230 -27.54 22.64 58.36
CA MET A 230 -28.09 22.34 59.70
C MET A 230 -28.99 23.48 60.18
#